data_AF-A0A7C6A5L1-F1
#
_entry.id   AF-A0A7C6A5L1-F1
#
_cell.length_a   1.000
_cell.length_b   1.000
_cell.length_c   1.000
_cell.angle_alpha   90.00
_cell.angle_beta   90.00
_cell.angle_gamma   90.00
#
_symmetry.space_group_name_H-M   'P 1'
#
loop_
_entity.id
_entity.type
_entity.pdbx_description
1 polymer ?
#
loop_
_entity_poly.entity_id
_entity_poly.type
_entity_poly.pdbx_seq_one_letter_code
_entity_poly.pdbx_strand_id
1 'polypeptide(L)'
;MPETEPVSRLDRAAFYLAFAASLAVLFSIAASQLLLALAFPVLLFSRARLRLPRIWLPLAVFIAGTLISLATSEDPTAGLPQLRKLFVFLLLPVVFSAFRHTSDAARLLQAWFGAAALSALVGLGQFAGKLAEARRLRVGFYDYYVSERISGFMSHWMTFAGELMIVGLLLASWWLFAPRPRPWVRWLAAVVAALMVAALLLNMTRSVWLATAVGGCYLVWFWKRRLLIALPLLLAGLLWLGPEPVRARLVSLVRPKPEVDSNLHRLVCWRTGWRMIQAHPWLG
;
A
#
# COMPACT_ATOMS: atom_id res chain seq x y z
N MET A 1 -22.68 0.63 35.21
CA MET A 1 -21.34 1.11 34.83
C MET A 1 -20.50 -0.13 34.55
N PRO A 2 -19.96 -0.35 33.33
CA PRO A 2 -19.12 -1.51 33.11
C PRO A 2 -17.79 -1.29 33.85
N GLU A 3 -17.52 -2.18 34.80
CA GLU A 3 -16.27 -2.24 35.55
C GLU A 3 -15.09 -2.25 34.58
N THR A 4 -14.21 -1.27 34.71
CA THR A 4 -12.95 -1.22 33.97
C THR A 4 -12.02 -2.27 34.59
N GLU A 5 -12.05 -3.50 34.06
CA GLU A 5 -11.04 -4.49 34.38
C GLU A 5 -9.64 -3.86 34.18
N PRO A 6 -8.72 -4.04 35.15
CA PRO A 6 -7.38 -3.49 35.05
C PRO A 6 -6.70 -4.06 33.80
N VAL A 7 -6.31 -3.18 32.87
CA VAL A 7 -5.65 -3.58 31.63
C VAL A 7 -4.38 -4.35 32.00
N SER A 8 -4.34 -5.64 31.64
CA SER A 8 -3.20 -6.50 31.95
C SER A 8 -1.93 -5.94 31.29
N ARG A 9 -0.76 -6.17 31.90
CA ARG A 9 0.52 -5.77 31.28
C ARG A 9 0.70 -6.40 29.89
N LEU A 10 0.16 -7.60 29.69
CA LEU A 10 0.15 -8.32 28.43
C LEU A 10 -0.77 -7.65 27.39
N ASP A 11 -1.93 -7.12 27.78
CA ASP A 11 -2.80 -6.35 26.87
C ASP A 11 -2.08 -5.11 26.34
N ARG A 12 -1.38 -4.37 27.20
CA ARG A 12 -0.58 -3.21 26.77
C ARG A 12 0.56 -3.62 25.85
N ALA A 13 1.25 -4.73 26.17
CA ALA A 13 2.31 -5.26 25.33
C ALA A 13 1.78 -5.69 23.95
N ALA A 14 0.65 -6.40 23.89
CA ALA A 14 -0.02 -6.77 22.65
C ALA A 14 -0.37 -5.54 21.81
N PHE A 15 -0.90 -4.48 22.45
CA PHE A 15 -1.18 -3.21 21.79
C PHE A 15 0.06 -2.56 21.18
N TYR A 16 1.14 -2.42 21.95
CA TYR A 16 2.35 -1.78 21.43
C TYR A 16 3.04 -2.62 20.35
N LEU A 17 3.04 -3.95 20.46
CA LEU A 17 3.54 -4.85 19.42
C LEU A 17 2.68 -4.77 18.15
N ALA A 18 1.36 -4.74 18.28
CA ALA A 18 0.44 -4.57 17.15
C ALA A 18 0.63 -3.21 16.46
N PHE A 19 0.77 -2.14 17.25
CA PHE A 19 1.04 -0.80 16.76
C PHE A 19 2.38 -0.75 16.02
N ALA A 20 3.44 -1.29 16.64
CA ALA A 20 4.77 -1.35 16.06
C ALA A 20 4.80 -2.21 14.78
N ALA A 21 4.15 -3.37 14.77
CA ALA A 21 4.04 -4.21 13.58
C ALA A 21 3.34 -3.47 12.42
N SER A 22 2.23 -2.78 12.73
CA SER A 22 1.45 -2.01 11.76
C SER A 22 2.23 -0.80 11.22
N LEU A 23 3.06 -0.15 12.05
CA LEU A 23 3.90 0.96 11.63
C LEU A 23 5.14 0.49 10.85
N ALA A 24 5.78 -0.58 11.32
CA ALA A 24 7.00 -1.13 10.75
C ALA A 24 6.83 -1.58 9.30
N VAL A 25 5.61 -1.91 8.86
CA VAL A 25 5.35 -2.31 7.47
C VAL A 25 5.81 -1.26 6.46
N LEU A 26 5.78 0.03 6.82
CA LEU A 26 6.22 1.16 5.97
C LEU A 26 7.74 1.33 5.90
N PHE A 27 8.50 0.55 6.68
CA PHE A 27 9.96 0.56 6.70
C PHE A 27 10.56 -0.80 6.33
N SER A 28 9.98 -1.89 6.81
CA SER A 28 10.44 -3.25 6.57
C SER A 28 9.32 -4.26 6.81
N ILE A 29 8.95 -4.98 5.74
CA ILE A 29 8.02 -6.10 5.82
C ILE A 29 8.55 -7.15 6.82
N ALA A 30 9.84 -7.45 6.81
CA ALA A 30 10.42 -8.43 7.73
C ALA A 30 10.25 -8.01 9.20
N ALA A 31 10.54 -6.75 9.54
CA ALA A 31 10.35 -6.23 10.90
C ALA A 31 8.87 -6.27 11.32
N SER A 32 7.97 -5.89 10.41
CA SER A 32 6.52 -5.98 10.63
C SER A 32 6.06 -7.41 10.95
N GLN A 33 6.52 -8.39 10.18
CA GLN A 33 6.14 -9.79 10.37
C GLN A 33 6.73 -10.38 11.67
N LEU A 34 7.97 -10.02 12.03
CA LEU A 34 8.56 -10.44 13.31
C LEU A 34 7.78 -9.88 14.50
N LEU A 35 7.43 -8.60 14.46
CA LEU A 35 6.61 -7.97 15.50
C LEU A 35 5.21 -8.57 15.56
N LEU A 36 4.61 -8.91 14.41
CA LEU A 36 3.33 -9.61 14.35
C LEU A 36 3.41 -11.01 14.97
N ALA A 37 4.52 -11.74 14.71
CA ALA A 37 4.77 -13.05 15.28
C ALA A 37 4.90 -13.02 16.80
N LEU A 38 5.33 -11.90 17.38
CA LEU A 38 5.33 -11.67 18.83
C LEU A 38 3.98 -11.16 19.34
N ALA A 39 3.32 -10.26 18.60
CA ALA A 39 2.04 -9.67 18.99
C ALA A 39 0.94 -10.73 19.15
N PHE A 40 0.89 -11.70 18.25
CA PHE A 40 -0.18 -12.70 18.23
C PHE A 40 -0.15 -13.62 19.47
N PRO A 41 0.96 -14.28 19.84
CA PRO A 41 1.04 -15.04 21.09
C PRO A 41 0.80 -14.19 22.33
N VAL A 42 1.35 -12.97 22.40
CA VAL A 42 1.15 -12.07 23.55
C VAL A 42 -0.33 -11.74 23.73
N LEU A 43 -1.07 -11.51 22.63
CA LEU A 43 -2.52 -11.34 22.66
C LEU A 43 -3.26 -12.59 23.16
N LEU A 44 -2.85 -13.78 22.72
CA LEU A 44 -3.47 -15.04 23.20
C LEU A 44 -3.21 -15.25 24.70
N PHE A 45 -1.99 -14.98 25.17
CA PHE A 45 -1.63 -15.11 26.58
C PHE A 45 -2.24 -14.02 27.47
N SER A 46 -2.61 -12.88 26.90
CA SER A 46 -3.29 -11.82 27.66
C SER A 46 -4.72 -12.18 28.05
N ARG A 47 -5.28 -13.27 27.50
CA ARG A 47 -6.67 -13.72 27.66
C ARG A 47 -7.70 -12.65 27.27
N ALA A 48 -7.29 -11.65 26.48
CA ALA A 48 -8.22 -10.70 25.90
C ALA A 48 -9.20 -11.41 24.97
N ARG A 49 -10.43 -10.91 24.91
CA ARG A 49 -11.42 -11.42 23.96
C ARG A 49 -10.94 -11.17 22.53
N LEU A 50 -10.72 -12.25 21.78
CA LEU A 50 -10.40 -12.18 20.36
C LEU A 50 -11.58 -11.59 19.60
N ARG A 51 -11.35 -10.44 18.97
CA ARG A 51 -12.32 -9.75 18.10
C ARG A 51 -11.92 -9.99 16.67
N LEU A 52 -12.75 -10.74 15.96
CA LEU A 52 -12.56 -10.99 14.55
C LEU A 52 -13.27 -9.90 13.73
N PRO A 53 -12.72 -9.50 12.58
CA PRO A 53 -13.40 -8.58 11.68
C PRO A 53 -14.67 -9.24 11.10
N ARG A 54 -15.63 -8.45 10.62
CA ARG A 54 -16.86 -8.97 9.98
C ARG A 54 -16.59 -9.89 8.78
N ILE A 55 -15.40 -9.79 8.17
CA ILE A 55 -14.95 -10.58 7.02
C ILE A 55 -14.29 -11.91 7.41
N TRP A 56 -14.37 -12.34 8.68
CA TRP A 56 -13.68 -13.56 9.14
C TRP A 56 -14.14 -14.84 8.44
N LEU A 57 -15.44 -14.97 8.13
CA LEU A 57 -15.98 -16.13 7.42
C LEU A 57 -15.44 -16.22 5.97
N PRO A 58 -15.60 -15.18 5.13
CA PRO A 58 -14.98 -15.18 3.80
C PRO A 58 -13.47 -15.44 3.82
N LEU A 59 -12.78 -14.88 4.82
CA LEU A 59 -11.34 -15.10 4.97
C LEU A 59 -11.01 -16.55 5.35
N ALA A 60 -11.76 -17.15 6.27
CA ALA A 60 -11.59 -18.55 6.65
C ALA A 60 -11.87 -19.49 5.47
N VAL A 61 -12.91 -19.22 4.68
CA VAL A 61 -13.21 -19.95 3.43
C VAL A 61 -12.08 -19.79 2.42
N PHE A 62 -11.53 -18.58 2.24
CA PHE A 62 -10.39 -18.35 1.37
C PHE A 62 -9.14 -19.11 1.82
N ILE A 63 -8.82 -19.09 3.12
CA ILE A 63 -7.68 -19.82 3.69
C ILE A 63 -7.88 -21.33 3.53
N ALA A 64 -9.06 -21.85 3.89
CA ALA A 64 -9.40 -23.26 3.75
C ALA A 64 -9.33 -23.70 2.27
N GLY A 65 -9.92 -22.93 1.35
CA GLY A 65 -9.84 -23.20 -0.08
C GLY A 65 -8.41 -23.19 -0.60
N THR A 66 -7.55 -22.28 -0.13
CA THR A 66 -6.12 -22.26 -0.48
C THR A 66 -5.40 -23.51 0.02
N LEU A 67 -5.69 -23.96 1.24
CA LEU A 67 -5.09 -25.17 1.83
C LEU A 67 -5.57 -26.43 1.12
N ILE A 68 -6.85 -26.52 0.79
CA ILE A 68 -7.43 -27.65 0.03
C ILE A 68 -6.82 -27.69 -1.36
N SER A 69 -6.80 -26.55 -2.07
CA SER A 69 -6.16 -26.42 -3.40
C SER A 69 -4.71 -26.88 -3.38
N LEU A 70 -3.93 -26.47 -2.37
CA LEU A 70 -2.54 -26.90 -2.24
C LEU A 70 -2.41 -28.40 -1.96
N ALA A 71 -3.28 -28.96 -1.10
CA ALA A 71 -3.25 -30.37 -0.75
C ALA A 71 -3.63 -31.29 -1.93
N THR A 72 -4.42 -30.78 -2.88
CA THR A 72 -4.84 -31.53 -4.08
C THR A 72 -4.01 -31.20 -5.33
N SER A 73 -3.07 -30.25 -5.24
CA SER A 73 -2.18 -29.88 -6.34
C SER A 73 -1.27 -31.05 -6.73
N GLU A 74 -0.94 -31.16 -8.02
CA GLU A 74 0.01 -32.14 -8.54
C GLU A 74 1.44 -31.94 -7.97
N ASP A 75 1.80 -30.70 -7.65
CA ASP A 75 3.05 -30.35 -6.95
C ASP A 75 2.76 -29.45 -5.73
N PRO A 76 2.45 -30.03 -4.57
CA PRO A 76 2.24 -29.27 -3.33
C PRO A 76 3.51 -28.56 -2.84
N THR A 77 4.70 -29.09 -3.18
CA THR A 77 5.96 -28.55 -2.67
C THR A 77 6.27 -27.17 -3.25
N ALA A 78 5.95 -26.98 -4.54
CA ALA A 78 6.05 -25.69 -5.21
C ALA A 78 5.12 -24.61 -4.62
N GLY A 79 4.02 -25.01 -3.97
CA GLY A 79 3.04 -24.10 -3.37
C GLY A 79 3.25 -23.82 -1.87
N LEU A 80 4.20 -24.46 -1.20
CA LEU A 80 4.48 -24.23 0.23
C LEU A 80 4.88 -22.77 0.56
N PRO A 81 5.69 -22.06 -0.25
CA PRO A 81 6.01 -20.66 0.03
C PRO A 81 4.79 -19.73 0.10
N GLN A 82 3.68 -20.09 -0.53
CA GLN A 82 2.44 -19.31 -0.59
C GLN A 82 1.72 -19.35 0.76
N LEU A 83 1.82 -20.45 1.52
CA LEU A 83 1.26 -20.55 2.87
C LEU A 83 1.89 -19.55 3.84
N ARG A 84 3.19 -19.28 3.68
CA ARG A 84 3.89 -18.28 4.51
C ARG A 84 3.28 -16.88 4.33
N LYS A 85 2.66 -16.59 3.18
CA LYS A 85 2.00 -15.31 2.93
C LYS A 85 0.68 -15.18 3.70
N LEU A 86 0.03 -16.30 4.06
CA LEU A 86 -1.20 -16.28 4.87
C LEU A 86 -0.96 -15.73 6.28
N PHE A 87 0.28 -15.79 6.75
CA PHE A 87 0.69 -15.27 8.05
C PHE A 87 0.30 -13.79 8.24
N VAL A 88 0.31 -12.97 7.18
CA VAL A 88 -0.07 -11.55 7.25
C VAL A 88 -1.53 -11.37 7.70
N PHE A 89 -2.40 -12.36 7.49
CA PHE A 89 -3.80 -12.28 7.91
C PHE A 89 -3.97 -12.29 9.43
N LEU A 90 -2.96 -12.74 10.19
CA LEU A 90 -2.95 -12.62 11.66
C LEU A 90 -2.97 -11.16 12.13
N LEU A 91 -2.58 -10.21 11.27
CA LEU A 91 -2.69 -8.78 11.58
C LEU A 91 -4.14 -8.38 11.88
N LEU A 92 -5.12 -9.02 11.25
CA LEU A 92 -6.55 -8.71 11.45
C LEU A 92 -7.01 -9.00 12.89
N PRO A 93 -6.97 -10.25 13.40
CA PRO A 93 -7.35 -10.50 14.79
C PRO A 93 -6.49 -9.72 15.79
N VAL A 94 -5.19 -9.51 15.49
CA VAL A 94 -4.30 -8.73 16.35
C VAL A 94 -4.77 -7.29 16.47
N VAL A 95 -4.95 -6.58 15.36
CA VAL A 95 -5.35 -5.17 15.36
C VAL A 95 -6.77 -5.01 15.90
N PHE A 96 -7.73 -5.83 15.47
CA PHE A 96 -9.13 -5.72 15.93
C PHE A 96 -9.31 -6.01 17.44
N SER A 97 -8.42 -6.81 18.03
CA SER A 97 -8.47 -7.11 19.46
C SER A 97 -7.66 -6.12 20.30
N ALA A 98 -6.51 -5.67 19.77
CA ALA A 98 -5.59 -4.80 20.51
C ALA A 98 -5.98 -3.32 20.47
N PHE A 99 -6.54 -2.83 19.37
CA PHE A 99 -6.98 -1.44 19.23
C PHE A 99 -8.38 -1.29 19.83
N ARG A 100 -8.48 -0.66 21.01
CA ARG A 100 -9.73 -0.58 21.77
C ARG A 100 -10.43 0.76 21.59
N HIS A 101 -9.70 1.81 21.22
CA HIS A 101 -10.23 3.15 21.07
C HIS A 101 -10.03 3.69 19.66
N THR A 102 -10.95 4.54 19.20
CA THR A 102 -10.82 5.26 17.93
C THR A 102 -9.59 6.18 17.92
N SER A 103 -9.16 6.66 19.08
CA SER A 103 -7.92 7.43 19.26
C SER A 103 -6.66 6.60 18.96
N ASP A 104 -6.69 5.28 19.15
CA ASP A 104 -5.57 4.40 18.82
C ASP A 104 -5.34 4.33 17.31
N ALA A 105 -6.43 4.13 16.56
CA ALA A 105 -6.41 4.14 15.11
C ALA A 105 -6.00 5.52 14.57
N ALA A 106 -6.50 6.61 15.17
CA ALA A 106 -6.10 7.96 14.78
C ALA A 106 -4.60 8.21 14.98
N ARG A 107 -4.02 7.74 16.10
CA ARG A 107 -2.57 7.81 16.37
C ARG A 107 -1.76 6.98 15.38
N LEU A 108 -2.25 5.79 15.02
CA LEU A 108 -1.59 4.96 14.01
C LEU A 108 -1.59 5.64 12.64
N LEU A 109 -2.72 6.23 12.23
CA LEU A 109 -2.80 7.01 10.98
C LEU A 109 -1.81 8.17 10.96
N GLN A 110 -1.71 8.92 12.07
CA GLN A 110 -0.74 10.02 12.20
C GLN A 110 0.71 9.51 12.10
N ALA A 111 1.01 8.38 12.74
CA ALA A 111 2.32 7.73 12.64
C ALA A 111 2.62 7.27 11.22
N TRP A 112 1.63 6.71 10.51
CA TRP A 112 1.76 6.36 9.10
C TRP A 112 1.99 7.58 8.21
N PHE A 113 1.34 8.71 8.45
CA PHE A 113 1.60 9.94 7.70
C PHE A 113 3.05 10.40 7.87
N GLY A 114 3.57 10.37 9.10
CA GLY A 114 4.98 10.67 9.37
C GLY A 114 5.94 9.69 8.70
N ALA A 115 5.70 8.39 8.85
CA ALA A 115 6.53 7.35 8.25
C ALA A 115 6.53 7.41 6.72
N ALA A 116 5.37 7.62 6.09
CA ALA A 116 5.25 7.80 4.65
C ALA A 116 5.94 9.08 4.17
N ALA A 117 5.90 10.18 4.94
CA ALA A 117 6.66 11.39 4.64
C ALA A 117 8.17 11.12 4.64
N LEU A 118 8.68 10.41 5.65
CA LEU A 118 10.09 10.01 5.72
C LEU A 118 10.48 9.10 4.56
N SER A 119 9.66 8.09 4.24
CA SER A 119 9.88 7.19 3.11
C SER A 119 9.88 7.95 1.77
N ALA A 120 8.98 8.94 1.62
CA ALA A 120 8.95 9.82 0.47
C ALA A 120 10.23 10.67 0.37
N LEU A 121 10.71 11.26 1.46
CA LEU A 121 11.96 12.03 1.49
C LEU A 121 13.17 11.17 1.08
N VAL A 122 13.26 9.94 1.58
CA VAL A 122 14.28 8.98 1.15
C VAL A 122 14.15 8.69 -0.34
N GLY A 123 12.94 8.48 -0.85
CA GLY A 123 12.67 8.29 -2.28
C GLY A 123 13.08 9.50 -3.13
N LEU A 124 12.87 10.72 -2.66
CA LEU A 124 13.32 11.94 -3.34
C LEU A 124 14.85 12.04 -3.37
N GLY A 125 15.53 11.67 -2.27
CA GLY A 125 16.99 11.57 -2.23
C GLY A 125 17.53 10.52 -3.21
N GLN A 126 16.91 9.33 -3.24
CA GLN A 126 17.22 8.28 -4.22
C GLN A 126 17.03 8.78 -5.66
N PHE A 127 15.98 9.55 -5.95
CA PHE A 127 15.74 10.13 -7.27
C PHE A 127 16.88 11.05 -7.69
N ALA A 128 17.31 11.95 -6.81
CA ALA A 128 18.40 12.88 -7.09
C ALA A 128 19.72 12.14 -7.38
N GLY A 129 20.02 11.08 -6.61
CA GLY A 129 21.17 10.21 -6.86
C GLY A 129 21.11 9.54 -8.24
N LYS A 130 19.98 8.93 -8.58
CA LYS A 130 19.77 8.25 -9.87
C LYS A 130 19.82 9.21 -11.06
N LEU A 131 19.34 10.45 -10.89
CA LEU A 131 19.48 11.49 -11.90
C LEU A 131 20.94 11.90 -12.11
N ALA A 132 21.71 12.04 -11.04
CA ALA A 132 23.14 12.34 -11.13
C ALA A 132 23.92 11.18 -11.78
N GLU A 133 23.58 9.94 -11.45
CA GLU A 133 24.18 8.73 -12.01
C GLU A 133 23.91 8.61 -13.51
N ALA A 134 22.66 8.78 -13.95
CA ALA A 134 22.31 8.76 -15.37
C ALA A 134 23.08 9.83 -16.17
N ARG A 135 23.26 11.03 -15.60
CA ARG A 135 24.08 12.10 -16.21
C ARG A 135 25.55 11.72 -16.30
N ARG A 136 26.10 11.06 -15.28
CA ARG A 136 27.50 10.56 -15.30
C ARG A 136 27.71 9.49 -16.37
N LEU A 137 26.75 8.57 -16.50
CA LEU A 137 26.78 7.48 -17.48
C LEU A 137 26.43 7.94 -18.91
N ARG A 138 25.95 9.17 -19.10
CA ARG A 138 25.50 9.74 -20.39
C ARG A 138 24.44 8.88 -21.10
N VAL A 139 23.62 8.18 -20.33
CA VAL A 139 22.51 7.37 -20.83
C VAL A 139 21.20 8.16 -20.78
N GLY A 140 20.24 7.79 -21.62
CA GLY A 140 18.89 8.35 -21.56
C GLY A 140 18.27 8.11 -20.18
N PHE A 141 17.93 9.20 -19.47
CA PHE A 141 17.43 9.11 -18.09
C PHE A 141 16.21 8.19 -17.98
N TYR A 142 15.28 8.29 -18.94
CA TYR A 142 14.06 7.51 -18.93
C TYR A 142 14.35 6.00 -18.93
N ASP A 143 15.16 5.51 -19.87
CA ASP A 143 15.40 4.07 -20.04
C ASP A 143 16.14 3.47 -18.84
N TYR A 144 17.14 4.19 -18.32
CA TYR A 144 17.83 3.83 -17.08
C TYR A 144 16.88 3.80 -15.87
N TYR A 145 16.07 4.85 -15.71
CA TYR A 145 15.24 5.03 -14.53
C TYR A 145 14.04 4.08 -14.48
N VAL A 146 13.57 3.57 -15.63
CA VAL A 146 12.41 2.64 -15.68
C VAL A 146 12.66 1.34 -14.91
N SER A 147 13.87 0.78 -14.99
CA SER A 147 14.27 -0.41 -14.22
C SER A 147 14.68 -0.04 -12.81
N GLU A 148 15.36 1.09 -12.66
CA GLU A 148 15.91 1.59 -11.41
C GLU A 148 14.98 2.62 -10.75
N ARG A 149 13.70 2.29 -10.52
CA ARG A 149 12.81 3.25 -9.85
C ARG A 149 13.17 3.45 -8.37
N ILE A 150 12.71 4.56 -7.81
CA ILE A 150 12.85 4.83 -6.37
C ILE A 150 11.95 3.91 -5.55
N SER A 151 12.40 3.51 -4.36
CA SER A 151 11.70 2.56 -3.50
C SER A 151 11.59 3.01 -2.04
N GLY A 152 12.10 4.20 -1.69
CA GLY A 152 12.07 4.68 -0.31
C GLY A 152 12.79 3.70 0.61
N PHE A 153 12.14 3.29 1.70
CA PHE A 153 12.65 2.22 2.58
C PHE A 153 12.44 0.80 2.06
N MET A 154 11.59 0.62 1.04
CA MET A 154 11.30 -0.71 0.49
C MET A 154 12.37 -1.19 -0.48
N SER A 155 12.43 -2.50 -0.67
CA SER A 155 13.29 -3.13 -1.68
C SER A 155 12.74 -3.03 -3.11
N HIS A 156 11.42 -2.84 -3.26
CA HIS A 156 10.76 -2.84 -4.56
C HIS A 156 9.89 -1.61 -4.76
N TRP A 157 10.03 -0.97 -5.93
CA TRP A 157 9.31 0.26 -6.29
C TRP A 157 7.77 0.11 -6.30
N MET A 158 7.24 -1.10 -6.51
CA MET A 158 5.80 -1.36 -6.53
C MET A 158 5.21 -1.30 -5.12
N THR A 159 5.90 -1.91 -4.15
CA THR A 159 5.51 -1.90 -2.73
C THR A 159 5.52 -0.48 -2.19
N PHE A 160 6.62 0.25 -2.41
CA PHE A 160 6.75 1.65 -2.05
C PHE A 160 5.61 2.52 -2.58
N ALA A 161 5.32 2.39 -3.89
CA ALA A 161 4.27 3.17 -4.53
C ALA A 161 2.88 2.81 -3.98
N GLY A 162 2.61 1.52 -3.74
CA GLY A 162 1.35 1.06 -3.14
C GLY A 162 1.14 1.59 -1.72
N GLU A 163 2.18 1.59 -0.89
CA GLU A 163 2.15 2.15 0.46
C GLU A 163 1.87 3.66 0.43
N LEU A 164 2.61 4.42 -0.39
CA LEU A 164 2.37 5.86 -0.54
C LEU A 164 0.96 6.17 -1.04
N MET A 165 0.42 5.37 -1.97
CA MET A 165 -0.94 5.52 -2.44
C MET A 165 -1.95 5.32 -1.31
N ILE A 166 -1.86 4.21 -0.57
CA ILE A 166 -2.81 3.88 0.50
C ILE A 166 -2.76 4.96 1.59
N VAL A 167 -1.56 5.27 2.10
CA VAL A 167 -1.39 6.29 3.14
C VAL A 167 -1.77 7.68 2.63
N GLY A 168 -1.50 7.99 1.36
CA GLY A 168 -1.84 9.25 0.74
C GLY A 168 -3.35 9.45 0.60
N LEU A 169 -4.09 8.39 0.24
CA LEU A 169 -5.56 8.41 0.22
C LEU A 169 -6.14 8.52 1.63
N LEU A 170 -5.54 7.87 2.64
CA LEU A 170 -5.94 8.05 4.03
C LEU A 170 -5.71 9.48 4.52
N LEU A 171 -4.57 10.09 4.16
CA LEU A 171 -4.27 11.49 4.46
C LEU A 171 -5.24 12.44 3.75
N ALA A 172 -5.55 12.18 2.48
CA ALA A 172 -6.54 12.95 1.73
C ALA A 172 -7.93 12.83 2.36
N SER A 173 -8.34 11.62 2.75
CA SER A 173 -9.61 11.40 3.47
C SER A 173 -9.63 12.18 4.79
N TRP A 174 -8.57 12.10 5.58
CA TRP A 174 -8.45 12.88 6.80
C TRP A 174 -8.51 14.39 6.52
N TRP A 175 -7.79 14.88 5.50
CA TRP A 175 -7.78 16.29 5.13
C TRP A 175 -9.16 16.84 4.74
N LEU A 176 -9.92 16.07 3.96
CA LEU A 176 -11.19 16.50 3.39
C LEU A 176 -12.35 16.39 4.39
N PHE A 177 -12.32 15.39 5.27
CA PHE A 177 -13.45 15.03 6.14
C PHE A 177 -13.20 15.26 7.64
N ALA A 178 -11.97 15.52 8.09
CA ALA A 178 -11.71 15.75 9.52
C ALA A 178 -12.33 17.08 10.01
N PRO A 179 -12.88 17.12 11.24
CA PRO A 179 -13.37 18.35 11.86
C PRO A 179 -12.24 19.37 12.00
N ARG A 180 -12.48 20.60 11.48
CA ARG A 180 -11.56 21.75 11.36
C ARG A 180 -10.32 21.67 12.27
N PRO A 181 -9.22 21.04 11.82
CA PRO A 181 -8.00 20.97 12.61
C PRO A 181 -7.33 22.35 12.66
N ARG A 182 -6.45 22.54 13.66
CA ARG A 182 -5.66 23.77 13.81
C ARG A 182 -4.93 24.10 12.50
N PRO A 183 -4.80 25.40 12.12
CA PRO A 183 -4.29 25.80 10.81
C PRO A 183 -2.87 25.27 10.54
N TRP A 184 -1.99 25.21 11.55
CA TRP A 184 -0.65 24.66 11.38
C TRP A 184 -0.64 23.15 11.08
N VAL A 185 -1.58 22.38 11.65
CA VAL A 185 -1.70 20.93 11.38
C VAL A 185 -2.13 20.71 9.94
N ARG A 186 -3.01 21.58 9.43
CA ARG A 186 -3.35 21.60 8.01
C ARG A 186 -2.11 21.93 7.19
N TRP A 187 -1.38 23.00 7.48
CA TRP A 187 -0.16 23.28 6.71
C TRP A 187 0.83 22.11 6.68
N LEU A 188 1.06 21.46 7.83
CA LEU A 188 1.90 20.27 7.91
C LEU A 188 1.38 19.12 7.04
N ALA A 189 0.09 18.79 7.12
CA ALA A 189 -0.49 17.72 6.32
C ALA A 189 -0.47 18.04 4.81
N ALA A 190 -0.54 19.31 4.40
CA ALA A 190 -0.38 19.71 3.00
C ALA A 190 1.06 19.48 2.53
N VAL A 191 2.06 19.82 3.35
CA VAL A 191 3.47 19.55 3.05
C VAL A 191 3.71 18.04 2.92
N VAL A 192 3.20 17.24 3.86
CA VAL A 192 3.31 15.77 3.79
C VAL A 192 2.64 15.23 2.53
N ALA A 193 1.43 15.69 2.20
CA ALA A 193 0.74 15.27 0.98
C ALA A 193 1.54 15.64 -0.27
N ALA A 194 2.13 16.84 -0.33
CA ALA A 194 2.96 17.28 -1.45
C ALA A 194 4.20 16.40 -1.62
N LEU A 195 4.89 16.06 -0.53
CA LEU A 195 6.04 15.14 -0.55
C LEU A 195 5.66 13.76 -1.08
N MET A 196 4.54 13.20 -0.60
CA MET A 196 4.04 11.89 -1.03
C MET A 196 3.64 11.90 -2.50
N VAL A 197 2.93 12.94 -2.96
CA VAL A 197 2.56 13.10 -4.38
C VAL A 197 3.81 13.23 -5.26
N ALA A 198 4.78 14.03 -4.85
CA ALA A 198 6.04 14.18 -5.59
C ALA A 198 6.78 12.84 -5.70
N ALA A 199 6.96 12.11 -4.61
CA ALA A 199 7.60 10.79 -4.63
C ALA A 199 6.81 9.77 -5.46
N LEU A 200 5.47 9.76 -5.37
CA LEU A 200 4.62 8.84 -6.14
C LEU A 200 4.67 9.13 -7.65
N LEU A 201 4.71 10.41 -8.04
CA LEU A 201 4.93 10.82 -9.43
C LEU A 201 6.36 10.44 -9.88
N LEU A 202 7.39 10.73 -9.09
CA LEU A 202 8.75 10.40 -9.49
C LEU A 202 9.00 8.89 -9.55
N ASN A 203 8.27 8.07 -8.80
CA ASN A 203 8.33 6.61 -8.87
C ASN A 203 7.89 6.03 -10.23
N MET A 204 7.18 6.76 -11.09
CA MET A 204 6.85 6.32 -12.46
C MET A 204 6.05 5.01 -12.57
N THR A 205 5.29 4.64 -11.53
CA THR A 205 4.44 3.44 -11.55
C THR A 205 3.02 3.76 -12.00
N ARG A 206 2.77 3.49 -13.28
CA ARG A 206 1.52 3.76 -14.01
C ARG A 206 0.25 3.25 -13.32
N SER A 207 0.22 1.99 -12.88
CA SER A 207 -0.97 1.40 -12.25
C SER A 207 -1.33 2.08 -10.93
N VAL A 208 -0.32 2.48 -10.17
CA VAL A 208 -0.50 3.18 -8.90
C VAL A 208 -1.02 4.60 -9.14
N TRP A 209 -0.51 5.32 -10.16
CA TRP A 209 -1.07 6.63 -10.50
C TRP A 209 -2.56 6.56 -10.83
N LEU A 210 -2.97 5.56 -11.62
CA LEU A 210 -4.36 5.35 -11.96
C LEU A 210 -5.21 5.03 -10.72
N ALA A 211 -4.73 4.12 -9.86
CA ALA A 211 -5.43 3.75 -8.63
C ALA A 211 -5.53 4.93 -7.65
N THR A 212 -4.47 5.74 -7.48
CA THR A 212 -4.49 6.98 -6.69
C THR A 212 -5.50 7.97 -7.27
N ALA A 213 -5.54 8.14 -8.59
CA ALA A 213 -6.47 9.05 -9.25
C ALA A 213 -7.93 8.61 -9.05
N VAL A 214 -8.23 7.32 -9.22
CA VAL A 214 -9.57 6.75 -8.99
C VAL A 214 -9.99 6.90 -7.52
N GLY A 215 -9.11 6.56 -6.58
CA GLY A 215 -9.36 6.73 -5.14
C GLY A 215 -9.56 8.21 -4.76
N GLY A 216 -8.75 9.11 -5.32
CA GLY A 216 -8.89 10.55 -5.13
C GLY A 216 -10.21 11.09 -5.70
N CYS A 217 -10.61 10.64 -6.90
CA CYS A 217 -11.89 11.00 -7.50
C CYS A 217 -13.07 10.53 -6.64
N TYR A 218 -12.98 9.31 -6.09
CA TYR A 218 -13.96 8.79 -5.14
C TYR A 218 -14.07 9.70 -3.91
N LEU A 219 -12.96 10.07 -3.27
CA LEU A 219 -12.99 10.98 -2.10
C LEU A 219 -13.56 12.36 -2.45
N VAL A 220 -13.16 12.94 -3.58
CA VAL A 220 -13.66 14.25 -4.04
C VAL A 220 -15.14 14.18 -4.41
N TRP A 221 -15.62 13.08 -4.98
CA TRP A 221 -17.04 12.86 -5.27
C TRP A 221 -17.89 13.02 -4.00
N PHE A 222 -17.50 12.36 -2.91
CA PHE A 222 -18.20 12.41 -1.62
C PHE A 222 -17.97 13.69 -0.82
N TRP A 223 -16.90 14.44 -1.11
CA TRP A 223 -16.65 15.74 -0.49
C TRP A 223 -17.34 16.88 -1.24
N LYS A 224 -16.99 17.09 -2.52
CA LYS A 224 -17.48 18.16 -3.39
C LYS A 224 -17.43 17.74 -4.86
N ARG A 225 -18.44 16.96 -5.30
CA ARG A 225 -18.56 16.43 -6.68
C ARG A 225 -18.29 17.43 -7.81
N ARG A 226 -18.64 18.71 -7.64
CA ARG A 226 -18.44 19.75 -8.67
C ARG A 226 -16.96 19.97 -9.02
N LEU A 227 -16.03 19.66 -8.11
CA LEU A 227 -14.59 19.78 -8.38
C LEU A 227 -14.09 18.76 -9.41
N LEU A 228 -14.81 17.66 -9.64
CA LEU A 228 -14.44 16.68 -10.66
C LEU A 228 -14.59 17.23 -12.08
N ILE A 229 -15.35 18.30 -12.28
CA ILE A 229 -15.44 19.00 -13.56
C ILE A 229 -14.08 19.61 -13.94
N ALA A 230 -13.23 19.94 -12.96
CA ALA A 230 -11.88 20.44 -13.22
C ALA A 230 -10.87 19.32 -13.53
N LEU A 231 -11.24 18.03 -13.39
CA LEU A 231 -10.32 16.92 -13.61
C LEU A 231 -9.75 16.87 -15.05
N PRO A 232 -10.55 17.04 -16.12
CA PRO A 232 -10.01 17.09 -17.48
C PRO A 232 -9.01 18.24 -17.68
N LEU A 233 -9.28 19.41 -17.08
CA LEU A 233 -8.38 20.57 -17.14
C LEU A 233 -7.05 20.28 -16.43
N LEU A 234 -7.09 19.63 -15.27
CA LEU A 234 -5.88 19.22 -14.54
C LEU A 234 -5.05 18.21 -15.34
N LEU A 235 -5.70 17.22 -15.96
CA LEU A 235 -5.02 16.23 -16.80
C LEU A 235 -4.41 16.87 -18.05
N ALA A 236 -5.13 17.78 -18.71
CA ALA A 236 -4.62 18.54 -19.84
C ALA A 236 -3.41 19.39 -19.44
N GLY A 237 -3.48 20.07 -18.29
CA GLY A 237 -2.38 20.84 -17.72
C GLY A 237 -1.14 19.98 -17.45
N LEU A 238 -1.31 18.79 -16.87
CA LEU A 238 -0.21 17.85 -16.63
C LEU A 238 0.39 17.32 -17.95
N LEU A 239 -0.43 17.12 -18.98
CA LEU A 239 0.02 16.69 -20.31
C LEU A 239 0.69 17.81 -21.10
N TRP A 240 0.45 19.08 -20.79
CA TRP A 240 1.08 20.22 -21.46
C TRP A 240 2.33 20.72 -20.74
N LEU A 241 2.25 20.87 -19.41
CA LEU A 241 3.29 21.47 -18.57
C LEU A 241 4.15 20.42 -17.84
N GLY A 242 3.75 19.15 -17.86
CA GLY A 242 4.44 18.10 -17.13
C GLY A 242 5.85 17.80 -17.69
N PRO A 243 6.77 17.31 -16.85
CA PRO A 243 8.09 16.86 -17.29
C PRO A 243 7.98 15.79 -18.38
N GLU A 244 8.90 15.81 -19.36
CA GLU A 244 8.92 14.85 -20.48
C GLU A 244 8.80 13.38 -20.02
N PRO A 245 9.53 12.92 -18.97
CA PRO A 245 9.40 11.53 -18.52
C PRO A 245 8.00 11.19 -17.97
N VAL A 246 7.34 12.14 -17.30
CA VAL A 246 5.97 11.96 -16.79
C VAL A 246 4.99 11.89 -17.95
N ARG A 247 5.12 12.80 -18.93
CA ARG A 247 4.28 12.82 -20.14
C ARG A 247 4.44 11.54 -20.95
N ALA A 248 5.66 11.07 -21.17
CA ALA A 248 5.94 9.82 -21.86
C ALA A 248 5.27 8.62 -21.16
N ARG A 249 5.30 8.58 -19.82
CA ARG A 249 4.57 7.56 -19.04
C ARG A 249 3.06 7.67 -19.16
N LEU A 250 2.48 8.87 -19.13
CA LEU A 250 1.04 9.07 -19.28
C LEU A 250 0.56 8.66 -20.68
N VAL A 251 1.26 9.09 -21.74
CA VAL A 251 0.93 8.70 -23.12
C VAL A 251 1.00 7.18 -23.28
N SER A 252 1.97 6.52 -22.64
CA SER A 252 2.10 5.05 -22.69
C SER A 252 0.94 4.28 -22.04
N LEU A 253 0.05 4.93 -21.29
CA LEU A 253 -1.18 4.32 -20.79
C LEU A 253 -2.19 4.07 -21.92
N VAL A 254 -2.23 4.98 -22.90
CA VAL A 254 -3.21 4.98 -24.00
C VAL A 254 -2.59 4.43 -25.28
N ARG A 255 -1.28 4.65 -25.49
CA ARG A 255 -0.53 4.16 -26.65
C ARG A 255 0.61 3.25 -26.19
N PRO A 256 0.39 1.93 -26.12
CA PRO A 256 1.44 0.95 -25.87
C PRO A 256 2.57 1.11 -26.89
N LYS A 257 3.84 1.06 -26.44
CA LYS A 257 4.97 0.94 -27.36
C LYS A 257 5.15 -0.55 -27.74
N PRO A 258 5.22 -0.90 -29.03
CA PRO A 258 5.26 -2.31 -29.49
C PRO A 258 6.48 -3.12 -29.04
N GLU A 259 7.61 -2.47 -28.76
CA GLU A 259 8.93 -3.14 -28.69
C GLU A 259 9.40 -3.51 -27.27
N VAL A 260 8.65 -3.14 -26.21
CA VAL A 260 9.05 -3.36 -24.79
C VAL A 260 7.88 -3.92 -23.95
N ASP A 261 6.99 -4.68 -24.59
CA ASP A 261 5.58 -4.64 -24.22
C ASP A 261 5.15 -5.47 -22.99
N SER A 262 4.90 -4.76 -21.89
CA SER A 262 4.18 -5.26 -20.71
C SER A 262 2.72 -5.66 -21.03
N ASN A 263 2.09 -5.16 -22.09
CA ASN A 263 0.70 -5.50 -22.44
C ASN A 263 0.58 -6.84 -23.15
N LEU A 264 1.47 -7.18 -24.09
CA LEU A 264 1.56 -8.53 -24.62
C LEU A 264 1.81 -9.55 -23.51
N HIS A 265 2.72 -9.24 -22.58
CA HIS A 265 2.94 -10.08 -21.39
C HIS A 265 1.66 -10.26 -20.55
N ARG A 266 0.88 -9.20 -20.32
CA ARG A 266 -0.43 -9.30 -19.63
C ARG A 266 -1.41 -10.20 -20.37
N LEU A 267 -1.47 -10.09 -21.69
CA LEU A 267 -2.35 -10.93 -22.52
C LEU A 267 -1.92 -12.40 -22.44
N VAL A 268 -0.62 -12.67 -22.45
CA VAL A 268 -0.06 -14.01 -22.25
C VAL A 268 -0.41 -14.52 -20.85
N CYS A 269 -0.12 -13.77 -19.78
CA CYS A 269 -0.47 -14.16 -18.42
C CYS A 269 -1.97 -14.41 -18.24
N TRP A 270 -2.82 -13.56 -18.84
CA TRP A 270 -4.28 -13.75 -18.80
C TRP A 270 -4.70 -15.04 -19.51
N ARG A 271 -4.20 -15.27 -20.72
CA ARG A 271 -4.47 -16.52 -21.46
C ARG A 271 -3.95 -17.75 -20.74
N THR A 272 -2.76 -17.69 -20.15
CA THR A 272 -2.19 -18.77 -19.36
C THR A 272 -3.06 -19.05 -18.14
N GLY A 273 -3.41 -18.02 -17.35
CA GLY A 273 -4.28 -18.18 -16.19
C GLY A 273 -5.66 -18.75 -16.56
N TRP A 274 -6.24 -18.31 -17.67
CA TRP A 274 -7.50 -18.86 -18.18
C TRP A 274 -7.38 -20.35 -18.53
N ARG A 275 -6.30 -20.74 -19.23
CA ARG A 275 -6.05 -22.15 -19.57
C ARG A 275 -5.82 -23.01 -18.33
N MET A 276 -5.15 -22.49 -17.30
CA MET A 276 -4.98 -23.19 -16.02
C MET A 276 -6.35 -23.47 -15.36
N ILE A 277 -7.24 -22.48 -15.34
CA ILE A 277 -8.61 -22.65 -14.80
C ILE A 277 -9.40 -23.66 -15.64
N GLN A 278 -9.27 -23.64 -16.97
CA GLN A 278 -9.95 -24.60 -17.83
C GLN A 278 -9.46 -26.04 -17.60
N ALA A 279 -8.17 -26.23 -17.34
CA ALA A 279 -7.59 -27.54 -17.07
C ALA A 279 -7.97 -28.05 -15.67
N HIS A 280 -7.98 -27.16 -14.66
CA HIS A 280 -8.20 -27.53 -13.26
C HIS A 280 -9.22 -26.58 -12.58
N PRO A 281 -10.52 -26.72 -12.87
CA PRO A 281 -11.53 -25.71 -12.55
C PRO A 281 -11.88 -25.57 -11.06
N TRP A 282 -11.64 -26.62 -10.26
CA TRP A 282 -12.11 -26.65 -8.88
C TRP A 282 -11.02 -26.32 -7.87
N LEU A 283 -9.86 -26.96 -7.98
CA LEU A 283 -8.82 -26.92 -6.94
C LEU A 283 -7.43 -26.55 -7.45
N GLY A 284 -7.30 -26.15 -8.71
CA GLY A 284 -6.03 -25.76 -9.32
C GLY A 284 -5.19 -26.95 -9.77
#